data_AF-A0A382X1T9-F1
#
_entry.id   AF-A0A382X1T9-F1
#
_cell.length_a   1.000
_cell.length_b   1.000
_cell.length_c   1.000
_cell.angle_alpha   90.00
_cell.angle_beta   90.00
_cell.angle_gamma   90.00
#
_symmetry.space_group_name_H-M   'P 1'
#
loop_
_entity.id
_entity.type
_entity.pdbx_description
1 polymer ?
#
loop_
_entity_poly.entity_id
_entity_poly.type
_entity_poly.pdbx_seq_one_letter_code
_entity_poly.pdbx_strand_id
1 'polypeptide(L)'
;VLGIFRGDVLTVSWRLATLRDRTADELRVLVGRLFAESGLDMAEVTGVVTASVVPSLTTTVTEMARGAFHREALSIDSTNVGIPIDYRTPADVGADRLVNAVAAVAEYGRAGRPVIVVDFGTATTFDVVSVAGHYVGGVICPGVEISADALFQRAARLPRVDVHRPERLIGTSTVDSMRSGLYFGYVAMVEGVVARLRDALGEGPAAGGVATGG
;
A
#
# COMPACT_ATOMS: atom_id res chain seq x y z
N VAL A 1 -4.05 -7.91 -2.63
CA VAL A 1 -5.06 -7.51 -3.64
C VAL A 1 -4.70 -8.20 -4.94
N LEU A 2 -5.68 -8.63 -5.72
CA LEU A 2 -5.50 -9.17 -7.08
C LEU A 2 -6.22 -8.24 -8.05
N GLY A 3 -5.63 -7.98 -9.21
CA GLY A 3 -6.24 -7.15 -10.24
C GLY A 3 -5.95 -7.70 -11.63
N ILE A 4 -6.92 -7.58 -12.54
CA ILE A 4 -6.77 -7.94 -13.95
C ILE A 4 -6.80 -6.66 -14.77
N PHE A 5 -5.80 -6.52 -15.63
CA PHE A 5 -5.71 -5.42 -16.58
C PHE A 5 -5.92 -5.95 -18.00
N ARG A 6 -6.65 -5.19 -18.81
CA ARG A 6 -6.68 -5.33 -20.27
C ARG A 6 -6.08 -4.06 -20.86
N GLY A 7 -4.83 -4.16 -21.32
CA GLY A 7 -4.04 -2.98 -21.67
C GLY A 7 -3.75 -2.12 -20.44
N ASP A 8 -4.12 -0.86 -20.48
CA ASP A 8 -3.99 0.14 -19.40
C ASP A 8 -5.21 0.20 -18.47
N VAL A 9 -6.26 -0.57 -18.73
CA VAL A 9 -7.52 -0.53 -17.97
C VAL A 9 -7.60 -1.68 -16.97
N LEU A 10 -7.77 -1.34 -15.69
CA LEU A 10 -8.15 -2.29 -14.64
C LEU A 10 -9.60 -2.74 -14.86
N THR A 11 -9.81 -4.02 -15.19
CA THR A 11 -11.15 -4.56 -15.48
C THR A 11 -11.85 -5.10 -14.24
N VAL A 12 -11.08 -5.71 -13.34
CA VAL A 12 -11.59 -6.24 -12.07
C VAL A 12 -10.49 -6.23 -11.01
N SER A 13 -10.89 -6.03 -9.75
CA SER A 13 -10.02 -6.17 -8.60
C SER A 13 -10.71 -6.95 -7.49
N TRP A 14 -9.97 -7.84 -6.84
CA TRP A 14 -10.43 -8.59 -5.68
C TRP A 14 -9.49 -8.38 -4.49
N ARG A 15 -10.07 -8.38 -3.29
CA ARG A 15 -9.33 -8.37 -2.04
C ARG A 15 -9.55 -9.67 -1.30
N LEU A 16 -8.45 -10.36 -1.02
CA LEU A 16 -8.42 -11.60 -0.26
C LEU A 16 -7.66 -11.36 1.04
N ALA A 17 -8.09 -12.01 2.11
CA ALA A 17 -7.31 -12.06 3.34
C ALA A 17 -5.94 -12.71 3.08
N THR A 18 -4.90 -12.11 3.64
CA THR A 18 -3.53 -12.60 3.57
C THR A 18 -3.34 -13.74 4.56
N LEU A 19 -3.34 -14.98 4.08
CA LEU A 19 -3.08 -16.18 4.89
C LEU A 19 -1.70 -16.74 4.56
N ARG A 20 -0.75 -16.62 5.50
CA ARG A 20 0.66 -16.99 5.28
C ARG A 20 0.88 -18.47 5.00
N ASP A 21 0.03 -19.32 5.55
CA ASP A 21 0.13 -20.78 5.44
C ASP A 21 -0.67 -21.34 4.25
N ARG A 22 -1.23 -20.46 3.40
CA ARG A 22 -1.98 -20.88 2.21
C ARG A 22 -1.06 -21.49 1.17
N THR A 23 -1.47 -22.62 0.63
CA THR A 23 -0.77 -23.34 -0.45
C THR A 23 -1.06 -22.74 -1.84
N ALA A 24 -0.19 -23.03 -2.81
CA ALA A 24 -0.39 -22.59 -4.19
C ALA A 24 -1.67 -23.16 -4.81
N ASP A 25 -2.01 -24.41 -4.47
CA ASP A 25 -3.23 -25.07 -4.94
C ASP A 25 -4.51 -24.45 -4.39
N GLU A 26 -4.56 -24.14 -3.10
CA GLU A 26 -5.70 -23.43 -2.50
C GLU A 26 -5.88 -22.05 -3.14
N LEU A 27 -4.77 -21.34 -3.38
CA LEU A 27 -4.82 -20.05 -4.06
C LEU A 27 -5.30 -20.20 -5.51
N ARG A 28 -4.86 -21.23 -6.23
CA ARG A 28 -5.31 -21.53 -7.59
C ARG A 28 -6.81 -21.81 -7.65
N VAL A 29 -7.35 -22.61 -6.73
CA VAL A 29 -8.80 -22.88 -6.66
C VAL A 29 -9.58 -21.59 -6.42
N LEU A 30 -9.11 -20.75 -5.50
CA LEU A 30 -9.76 -19.47 -5.19
C LEU A 30 -9.71 -18.51 -6.36
N VAL A 31 -8.55 -18.34 -6.99
CA VAL A 31 -8.38 -17.49 -8.17
C VAL A 31 -9.23 -18.00 -9.34
N GLY A 32 -9.25 -19.31 -9.59
CA GLY A 32 -10.10 -19.89 -10.63
C GLY A 32 -11.59 -19.60 -10.43
N ARG A 33 -12.08 -19.64 -9.18
CA ARG A 33 -13.46 -19.24 -8.86
C ARG A 33 -13.71 -17.77 -9.13
N LEU A 34 -12.80 -16.88 -8.73
CA LEU A 34 -12.93 -15.44 -8.98
C LEU A 34 -12.99 -15.11 -10.47
N PHE A 35 -12.18 -15.79 -11.29
CA PHE A 35 -12.23 -15.69 -12.75
C PHE A 35 -13.58 -16.15 -13.30
N ALA A 36 -14.03 -17.35 -12.91
CA ALA A 36 -15.30 -17.91 -13.37
C ALA A 36 -16.50 -17.03 -13.00
N GLU A 37 -16.56 -16.54 -11.75
CA GLU A 37 -17.63 -15.64 -11.27
C GLU A 37 -17.65 -14.30 -12.00
N SER A 38 -16.49 -13.86 -12.49
CA SER A 38 -16.35 -12.60 -13.24
C SER A 38 -16.45 -12.79 -14.77
N GLY A 39 -16.75 -14.01 -15.23
CA GLY A 39 -16.85 -14.33 -16.66
C GLY A 39 -15.53 -14.18 -17.42
N LEU A 40 -14.39 -14.37 -16.73
CA LEU A 40 -13.05 -14.27 -17.29
C LEU A 40 -12.46 -15.66 -17.55
N ASP A 41 -11.77 -15.82 -18.68
CA ASP A 41 -11.01 -17.02 -18.98
C ASP A 41 -9.55 -16.86 -18.50
N MET A 42 -9.07 -17.82 -17.71
CA MET A 42 -7.70 -17.85 -17.23
C MET A 42 -6.68 -18.01 -18.37
N ALA A 43 -7.09 -18.61 -19.50
CA ALA A 43 -6.25 -18.77 -20.67
C ALA A 43 -5.92 -17.44 -21.39
N GLU A 44 -6.74 -16.39 -21.16
CA GLU A 44 -6.48 -15.05 -21.70
C GLU A 44 -5.33 -14.32 -20.98
N VAL A 45 -4.86 -14.84 -19.84
CA VAL A 45 -3.78 -14.21 -19.07
C VAL A 45 -2.45 -14.38 -19.79
N THR A 46 -1.92 -13.27 -20.29
CA THR A 46 -0.66 -13.23 -21.04
C THR A 46 0.56 -12.96 -20.17
N GLY A 47 0.37 -12.40 -18.98
CA GLY A 47 1.45 -12.08 -18.04
C GLY A 47 0.95 -11.95 -16.61
N VAL A 48 1.86 -12.14 -15.65
CA VAL A 48 1.60 -12.00 -14.22
C VAL A 48 2.71 -11.17 -13.60
N VAL A 49 2.34 -10.15 -12.84
CA VAL A 49 3.27 -9.31 -12.07
C VAL A 49 2.84 -9.36 -10.61
N THR A 50 3.82 -9.43 -9.69
CA THR A 50 3.56 -9.46 -8.25
C THR A 50 4.45 -8.46 -7.52
N ALA A 51 3.86 -7.72 -6.58
CA ALA A 51 4.55 -6.88 -5.63
C ALA A 51 4.18 -7.37 -4.22
N SER A 52 5.18 -7.83 -3.47
CA SER A 52 4.96 -8.46 -2.16
C SER A 52 6.08 -8.08 -1.19
N VAL A 53 5.68 -7.76 0.04
CA VAL A 53 6.58 -7.58 1.19
C VAL A 53 6.61 -8.81 2.11
N VAL A 54 5.99 -9.91 1.69
CA VAL A 54 5.90 -11.17 2.45
C VAL A 54 6.55 -12.30 1.64
N PRO A 55 7.82 -12.66 1.92
CA PRO A 55 8.58 -13.60 1.09
C PRO A 55 7.91 -14.97 0.91
N SER A 56 7.31 -15.53 1.97
CA SER A 56 6.64 -16.84 1.91
C SER A 56 5.50 -16.85 0.89
N LEU A 57 4.74 -15.76 0.81
CA LEU A 57 3.63 -15.64 -0.13
C LEU A 57 4.09 -15.38 -1.57
N THR A 58 5.26 -14.77 -1.76
CA THR A 58 5.83 -14.56 -3.10
C THR A 58 6.07 -15.90 -3.79
N THR A 59 6.60 -16.90 -3.08
CA THR A 59 6.79 -18.26 -3.61
C THR A 59 5.43 -18.89 -3.96
N THR A 60 4.48 -18.86 -3.03
CA THR A 60 3.13 -19.41 -3.22
C THR A 60 2.43 -18.81 -4.45
N VAL A 61 2.51 -17.48 -4.63
CA VAL A 61 1.89 -16.78 -5.76
C VAL A 61 2.58 -17.14 -7.07
N THR A 62 3.90 -17.25 -7.09
CA THR A 62 4.66 -17.64 -8.29
C THR A 62 4.35 -19.07 -8.72
N GLU A 63 4.25 -20.00 -7.78
CA GLU A 63 3.84 -21.39 -8.05
C GLU A 63 2.40 -21.46 -8.56
N MET A 64 1.49 -20.70 -7.94
CA MET A 64 0.11 -20.59 -8.40
C MET A 64 0.06 -20.05 -9.84
N ALA A 65 0.82 -19.00 -10.16
CA ALA A 65 0.85 -18.41 -11.49
C ALA A 65 1.32 -19.42 -12.56
N ARG A 66 2.36 -20.21 -12.24
CA ARG A 66 2.86 -21.28 -13.12
C ARG A 66 1.81 -22.37 -13.33
N GLY A 67 1.13 -22.79 -12.27
CA GLY A 67 0.13 -23.87 -12.31
C GLY A 67 -1.24 -23.46 -12.85
N ALA A 68 -1.57 -22.17 -12.83
CA ALA A 68 -2.88 -21.63 -13.19
C ALA A 68 -2.88 -20.95 -14.57
N PHE A 69 -1.82 -20.21 -14.88
CA PHE A 69 -1.73 -19.39 -16.10
C PHE A 69 -0.62 -19.87 -17.04
N HIS A 70 0.19 -20.84 -16.63
CA HIS A 70 1.40 -21.27 -17.36
C HIS A 70 2.37 -20.11 -17.64
N ARG A 71 2.43 -19.15 -16.71
CA ARG A 71 3.31 -17.98 -16.76
C ARG A 71 4.22 -17.94 -15.53
N GLU A 72 5.45 -17.50 -15.73
CA GLU A 72 6.31 -17.06 -14.63
C GLU A 72 5.86 -15.67 -14.19
N ALA A 73 5.67 -15.49 -12.88
CA ALA A 73 5.32 -14.19 -12.33
C ALA A 73 6.58 -13.30 -12.24
N LEU A 74 6.51 -12.08 -12.78
CA LEU A 74 7.52 -11.06 -12.56
C LEU A 74 7.35 -10.48 -11.16
N SER A 75 8.29 -10.81 -10.25
CA SER A 75 8.33 -10.22 -8.91
C SER A 75 9.04 -8.87 -8.96
N ILE A 76 8.36 -7.81 -8.53
CA ILE A 76 8.91 -6.45 -8.52
C ILE A 76 9.88 -6.29 -7.35
N ASP A 77 11.06 -5.74 -7.66
CA ASP A 77 12.08 -5.36 -6.69
C ASP A 77 12.87 -4.12 -7.18
N SER A 78 13.86 -3.71 -6.38
CA SER A 78 14.70 -2.54 -6.67
C SER A 78 15.51 -2.61 -7.98
N THR A 79 15.69 -3.80 -8.55
CA THR A 79 16.48 -4.01 -9.77
C THR A 79 15.67 -3.91 -11.05
N ASN A 80 14.34 -4.08 -10.97
CA ASN A 80 13.45 -4.15 -12.14
C ASN A 80 12.29 -3.14 -12.12
N VAL A 81 12.17 -2.32 -11.06
CA VAL A 81 11.10 -1.33 -10.89
C VAL A 81 11.06 -0.25 -12.00
N GLY A 82 12.18 -0.01 -12.70
CA GLY A 82 12.22 0.91 -13.85
C GLY A 82 12.29 2.40 -13.50
N ILE A 83 12.50 2.74 -12.23
CA ILE A 83 12.80 4.12 -11.76
C ILE A 83 14.08 4.14 -10.92
N PRO A 84 14.85 5.25 -10.91
CA PRO A 84 16.00 5.38 -10.03
C PRO A 84 15.59 5.41 -8.54
N ILE A 85 16.43 4.82 -7.69
CA ILE A 85 16.20 4.72 -6.24
C ILE A 85 17.37 5.39 -5.52
N ASP A 86 17.15 6.59 -5.00
CA ASP A 86 18.12 7.38 -4.22
C ASP A 86 18.07 6.99 -2.73
N TYR A 87 17.97 5.69 -2.46
CA TYR A 87 17.97 5.13 -1.11
C TYR A 87 19.30 4.45 -0.84
N ARG A 88 19.82 4.57 0.39
CA ARG A 88 21.16 4.02 0.74
C ARG A 88 21.28 2.52 0.44
N THR A 89 20.19 1.80 0.70
CA THR A 89 20.08 0.36 0.44
C THR A 89 18.81 0.13 -0.38
N PRO A 90 18.86 0.21 -1.73
CA PRO A 90 17.67 0.10 -2.56
C PRO A 90 16.85 -1.17 -2.33
N ALA A 91 17.52 -2.29 -2.01
CA ALA A 91 16.90 -3.57 -1.73
C ALA A 91 16.03 -3.61 -0.45
N ASP A 92 16.20 -2.63 0.45
CA ASP A 92 15.40 -2.55 1.69
C ASP A 92 14.03 -1.90 1.45
N VAL A 93 13.80 -1.31 0.27
CA VAL A 93 12.53 -0.66 -0.05
C VAL A 93 11.50 -1.74 -0.39
N GLY A 94 10.37 -1.73 0.31
CA GLY A 94 9.26 -2.64 0.04
C GLY A 94 8.73 -2.52 -1.39
N ALA A 95 8.40 -3.65 -2.00
CA ALA A 95 7.89 -3.69 -3.37
C ALA A 95 6.59 -2.89 -3.55
N ASP A 96 5.76 -2.79 -2.51
CA ASP A 96 4.56 -1.94 -2.46
C ASP A 96 4.89 -0.45 -2.60
N ARG A 97 5.89 0.03 -1.86
CA ARG A 97 6.37 1.42 -1.94
C ARG A 97 6.98 1.72 -3.30
N LEU A 98 7.70 0.75 -3.87
CA LEU A 98 8.28 0.84 -5.22
C LEU A 98 7.20 0.98 -6.31
N VAL A 99 6.17 0.12 -6.31
CA VAL A 99 5.09 0.23 -7.31
C VAL A 99 4.25 1.48 -7.14
N ASN A 100 4.03 1.94 -5.91
CA ASN A 100 3.39 3.24 -5.63
C ASN A 100 4.20 4.39 -6.25
N ALA A 101 5.52 4.36 -6.15
CA ALA A 101 6.39 5.36 -6.76
C ALA A 101 6.37 5.32 -8.29
N VAL A 102 6.37 4.13 -8.90
CA VAL A 102 6.23 3.98 -10.36
C VAL A 102 4.92 4.58 -10.84
N ALA A 103 3.81 4.24 -10.18
CA ALA A 103 2.50 4.81 -10.51
C ALA A 103 2.50 6.33 -10.31
N ALA A 104 3.14 6.83 -9.25
CA ALA A 104 3.23 8.26 -9.01
C ALA A 104 4.01 9.01 -10.10
N VAL A 105 5.12 8.45 -10.59
CA VAL A 105 5.88 9.00 -11.72
C VAL A 105 5.02 9.00 -12.98
N ALA A 106 4.37 7.87 -13.30
CA ALA A 106 3.60 7.72 -14.53
C ALA A 106 2.40 8.68 -14.60
N GLU A 107 1.65 8.80 -13.50
CA GLU A 107 0.39 9.57 -13.45
C GLU A 107 0.63 11.05 -13.14
N TYR A 108 1.58 11.37 -12.27
CA TYR A 108 1.74 12.73 -11.72
C TYR A 108 3.10 13.38 -12.04
N GLY A 109 4.08 12.63 -12.52
CA GLY A 109 5.43 13.15 -12.79
C GLY A 109 5.50 14.24 -13.86
N ARG A 110 4.55 14.25 -14.82
CA ARG A 110 4.46 15.29 -15.87
C ARG A 110 4.19 16.69 -15.35
N ALA A 111 3.75 16.82 -14.10
CA ALA A 111 3.48 18.11 -13.48
C ALA A 111 4.75 18.89 -13.12
N GLY A 112 5.95 18.31 -13.29
CA GLY A 112 7.22 19.01 -13.05
C GLY A 112 7.43 19.36 -11.58
N ARG A 113 6.88 18.57 -10.67
CA ARG A 113 6.90 18.77 -9.22
C ARG A 113 7.14 17.44 -8.50
N PRO A 114 7.70 17.44 -7.28
CA PRO A 114 7.77 16.23 -6.48
C PRO A 114 6.38 15.69 -6.13
N VAL A 115 6.30 14.39 -5.88
CA VAL A 115 5.07 13.71 -5.46
C VAL A 115 5.32 13.03 -4.12
N ILE A 116 4.41 13.27 -3.18
CA ILE A 116 4.37 12.59 -1.89
C ILE A 116 3.17 11.64 -1.92
N VAL A 117 3.43 10.34 -1.92
CA VAL A 117 2.41 9.30 -1.83
C VAL A 117 2.21 8.92 -0.37
N VAL A 118 0.99 8.98 0.13
CA VAL A 118 0.62 8.53 1.47
C VAL A 118 -0.21 7.26 1.34
N ASP A 119 0.33 6.12 1.75
CA ASP A 119 -0.37 4.83 1.71
C ASP A 119 -0.88 4.47 3.11
N PHE A 120 -2.20 4.43 3.28
CA PHE A 120 -2.87 4.07 4.52
C PHE A 120 -3.08 2.55 4.62
N GLY A 121 -2.00 1.82 4.85
CA GLY A 121 -2.02 0.37 5.01
C GLY A 121 -1.84 -0.10 6.47
N THR A 122 -1.31 -1.32 6.62
CA THR A 122 -0.88 -1.88 7.92
C THR A 122 0.06 -0.91 8.65
N ALA A 123 1.00 -0.33 7.93
CA ALA A 123 1.71 0.88 8.31
C ALA A 123 1.25 2.01 7.40
N THR A 124 1.37 3.26 7.85
CA THR A 124 1.23 4.41 6.95
C THR A 124 2.59 4.82 6.46
N THR A 125 2.80 4.74 5.15
CA THR A 125 4.04 5.18 4.50
C THR A 125 3.82 6.50 3.80
N PHE A 126 4.88 7.30 3.80
CA PHE A 126 4.99 8.53 3.02
C PHE A 126 6.15 8.33 2.07
N ASP A 127 5.89 8.17 0.79
CA ASP A 127 6.88 7.91 -0.25
C ASP A 127 7.10 9.16 -1.09
N VAL A 128 8.36 9.56 -1.24
CA VAL A 128 8.73 10.78 -1.94
C VAL A 128 9.38 10.44 -3.27
N VAL A 129 8.77 10.97 -4.33
CA VAL A 129 9.30 10.94 -5.69
C VAL A 129 9.76 12.35 -6.06
N SER A 130 11.01 12.49 -6.49
CA SER A 130 11.58 13.78 -6.91
C SER A 130 10.97 14.27 -8.24
N VAL A 131 11.23 15.53 -8.59
CA VAL A 131 10.89 16.09 -9.92
C VAL A 131 11.51 15.28 -11.06
N ALA A 132 12.69 14.70 -10.84
CA ALA A 132 13.38 13.85 -11.82
C ALA A 132 12.78 12.44 -11.92
N GLY A 133 11.76 12.12 -11.12
CA GLY A 133 11.13 10.80 -11.08
C GLY A 133 11.92 9.76 -10.30
N HIS A 134 12.82 10.18 -9.41
CA HIS A 134 13.58 9.26 -8.55
C HIS A 134 12.80 8.98 -7.27
N TYR A 135 12.85 7.74 -6.79
CA TYR A 135 12.42 7.42 -5.43
C TYR A 135 13.46 7.91 -4.43
N VAL A 136 13.12 8.91 -3.62
CA VAL A 136 14.06 9.58 -2.69
C VAL A 136 14.04 8.92 -1.30
N GLY A 137 13.01 8.16 -0.99
CA GLY A 137 12.77 7.61 0.35
C GLY A 137 11.46 8.11 0.93
N GLY A 138 11.41 8.24 2.26
CA GLY A 138 10.14 8.52 2.90
C GLY A 138 10.11 8.40 4.41
N VAL A 139 8.89 8.38 4.94
CA VAL A 139 8.59 8.20 6.37
C VAL A 139 7.69 6.99 6.54
N ILE A 140 7.86 6.25 7.64
CA ILE A 140 6.98 5.14 8.02
C ILE A 140 6.42 5.43 9.41
N CYS A 141 5.10 5.40 9.53
CA CYS A 141 4.37 5.56 10.78
C CYS A 141 3.49 4.33 11.06
N PRO A 142 3.11 4.07 12.33
CA PRO A 142 2.11 3.07 12.63
C PRO A 142 0.81 3.32 11.86
N GLY A 143 0.21 2.28 11.29
CA GLY A 143 -1.13 2.34 10.71
C GLY A 143 -2.17 2.63 11.80
N VAL A 144 -3.30 3.21 11.40
CA VAL A 144 -4.34 3.63 12.35
C VAL A 144 -4.92 2.44 13.14
N GLU A 145 -5.09 1.30 12.49
CA GLU A 145 -5.54 0.04 13.11
C GLU A 145 -4.49 -0.52 14.07
N ILE A 146 -3.19 -0.49 13.70
CA ILE A 146 -2.11 -0.88 14.61
C ILE A 146 -2.10 0.01 15.85
N SER A 147 -2.29 1.31 15.69
CA SER A 147 -2.37 2.24 16.83
C SER A 147 -3.54 1.92 17.75
N ALA A 148 -4.71 1.61 17.20
CA ALA A 148 -5.90 1.22 17.97
C ALA A 148 -5.68 -0.11 18.71
N ASP A 149 -5.20 -1.14 18.01
CA ASP A 149 -4.90 -2.44 18.59
C ASP A 149 -3.81 -2.37 19.66
N ALA A 150 -2.78 -1.53 19.48
CA ALA A 150 -1.73 -1.32 20.47
C ALA A 150 -2.29 -0.73 21.78
N LEU A 151 -3.22 0.22 21.71
CA LEU A 151 -3.88 0.77 22.90
C LEU A 151 -4.69 -0.31 23.63
N PHE A 152 -5.45 -1.11 22.89
CA PHE A 152 -6.22 -2.23 23.45
C PHE A 152 -5.34 -3.29 24.13
N GLN A 153 -4.24 -3.69 23.47
CA GLN A 153 -3.37 -4.76 23.96
C GLN A 153 -2.48 -4.34 25.14
N ARG A 154 -2.04 -3.07 25.17
CA ARG A 154 -1.00 -2.61 26.12
C ARG A 154 -1.56 -1.85 27.32
N ALA A 155 -2.76 -1.29 27.22
CA ALA A 155 -3.34 -0.51 28.31
C ALA A 155 -4.43 -1.30 29.05
N ALA A 156 -4.28 -1.46 30.37
CA ALA A 156 -5.07 -2.38 31.19
C ALA A 156 -6.60 -2.16 31.19
N ARG A 157 -7.10 -0.99 30.75
CA ARG A 157 -8.54 -0.64 30.81
C ARG A 157 -9.09 -0.03 29.53
N LEU A 158 -8.33 -0.05 28.43
CA LEU A 158 -8.80 0.51 27.17
C LEU A 158 -9.54 -0.56 26.37
N PRO A 159 -10.80 -0.34 25.99
CA PRO A 159 -11.54 -1.29 25.17
C PRO A 159 -11.03 -1.27 23.72
N ARG A 160 -11.43 -2.28 22.94
CA ARG A 160 -11.28 -2.23 21.49
C ARG A 160 -12.24 -1.18 20.92
N VAL A 161 -11.77 -0.40 19.95
CA VAL A 161 -12.50 0.74 19.40
C VAL A 161 -12.32 0.76 17.88
N ASP A 162 -13.44 0.81 17.15
CA ASP A 162 -13.43 1.08 15.71
C ASP A 162 -13.12 2.55 15.44
N VAL A 163 -12.23 2.78 14.47
CA VAL A 163 -11.80 4.13 14.09
C VAL A 163 -12.76 4.71 13.06
N HIS A 164 -13.50 5.74 13.45
CA HIS A 164 -14.29 6.56 12.57
C HIS A 164 -14.23 8.02 13.04
N ARG A 165 -14.61 8.95 12.17
CA ARG A 165 -14.68 10.37 12.53
C ARG A 165 -15.65 10.56 13.71
N PRO A 166 -15.21 11.12 14.85
CA PRO A 166 -16.09 11.44 15.96
C PRO A 166 -16.80 12.78 15.74
N GLU A 167 -17.94 12.98 16.40
CA GLU A 167 -18.72 14.23 16.33
C GLU A 167 -18.04 15.41 17.02
N ARG A 168 -17.20 15.13 18.03
CA ARG A 168 -16.49 16.13 18.85
C ARG A 168 -15.05 15.73 19.09
N LEU A 169 -14.19 16.75 19.24
CA LEU A 169 -12.76 16.57 19.55
C LEU A 169 -12.55 16.15 21.01
N ILE A 170 -13.26 16.73 21.97
CA ILE A 170 -13.10 16.35 23.39
C ILE A 170 -14.10 15.24 23.70
N GLY A 171 -13.61 14.02 23.89
CA GLY A 171 -14.43 12.87 24.27
C GLY A 171 -14.91 12.97 25.72
N THR A 172 -16.13 12.51 25.98
CA THR A 172 -16.73 12.48 27.34
C THR A 172 -16.82 11.06 27.90
N SER A 173 -16.21 10.10 27.22
CA SER A 173 -16.03 8.72 27.65
C SER A 173 -14.65 8.22 27.21
N THR A 174 -14.18 7.11 27.76
CA THR A 174 -12.91 6.49 27.35
C THR A 174 -12.92 6.15 25.86
N VAL A 175 -14.03 5.57 25.36
CA VAL A 175 -14.19 5.23 23.95
C VAL A 175 -14.14 6.48 23.08
N ASP A 176 -14.86 7.54 23.44
CA ASP A 176 -14.85 8.80 22.67
C ASP A 176 -13.47 9.46 22.67
N SER A 177 -12.78 9.42 23.81
CA SER A 177 -11.43 9.98 23.95
C SER A 177 -10.43 9.22 23.10
N MET A 178 -10.51 7.88 23.08
CA MET A 178 -9.70 7.04 22.20
C MET A 178 -10.02 7.31 20.73
N ARG A 179 -11.29 7.31 20.31
CA ARG A 179 -11.69 7.63 18.93
C ARG A 179 -11.18 8.98 18.47
N SER A 180 -11.29 9.99 19.33
CA SER A 180 -10.80 11.33 19.03
C SER A 180 -9.29 11.36 18.83
N GLY A 181 -8.52 10.79 19.76
CA GLY A 181 -7.07 10.72 19.63
C GLY A 181 -6.62 9.93 18.40
N LEU A 182 -7.26 8.78 18.15
CA LEU A 182 -6.96 7.91 17.01
C LEU A 182 -7.34 8.55 15.67
N TYR A 183 -8.39 9.36 15.59
CA TYR A 183 -8.79 10.01 14.34
C TYR A 183 -8.06 11.34 14.14
N PHE A 184 -8.27 12.32 15.02
CA PHE A 184 -7.73 13.66 14.85
C PHE A 184 -6.23 13.72 15.09
N GLY A 185 -5.68 12.89 15.98
CA GLY A 185 -4.24 12.77 16.15
C GLY A 185 -3.56 12.20 14.90
N TYR A 186 -4.24 11.27 14.21
CA TYR A 186 -3.74 10.71 12.95
C TYR A 186 -3.78 11.72 11.81
N VAL A 187 -4.87 12.47 11.69
CA VAL A 187 -4.98 13.60 10.75
C VAL A 187 -3.85 14.61 10.99
N ALA A 188 -3.65 15.03 12.24
CA ALA A 188 -2.59 15.97 12.59
C ALA A 188 -1.18 15.41 12.31
N MET A 189 -0.97 14.11 12.50
CA MET A 189 0.28 13.43 12.14
C MET A 189 0.51 13.49 10.63
N VAL A 190 -0.47 13.12 9.82
CA VAL A 190 -0.37 13.12 8.36
C VAL A 190 -0.10 14.54 7.84
N GLU A 191 -0.89 15.53 8.27
CA GLU A 191 -0.70 16.94 7.89
C GLU A 191 0.70 17.44 8.29
N GLY A 192 1.14 17.12 9.51
CA GLY A 192 2.43 17.53 10.03
C GLY A 192 3.63 16.87 9.33
N VAL A 193 3.51 15.60 8.93
CA VAL A 193 4.55 14.89 8.17
C VAL A 193 4.62 15.42 6.74
N VAL A 194 3.48 15.58 6.06
CA VAL A 194 3.43 16.13 4.70
C VAL A 194 4.01 17.55 4.65
N ALA A 195 3.68 18.41 5.61
CA ALA A 195 4.26 19.75 5.70
C ALA A 195 5.79 19.71 5.83
N ARG A 196 6.33 18.86 6.71
CA ARG A 196 7.78 18.72 6.89
C ARG A 196 8.48 18.16 5.66
N LEU A 197 7.85 17.22 4.94
CA LEU A 197 8.38 16.68 3.70
C LEU A 197 8.44 17.76 2.61
N ARG A 198 7.39 18.58 2.50
CA ARG A 198 7.36 19.73 1.59
C ARG A 198 8.47 20.74 1.88
N ASP A 199 8.68 21.06 3.16
CA ASP A 199 9.74 21.96 3.58
C ASP A 199 11.13 21.37 3.28
N ALA A 200 11.34 20.08 3.57
CA ALA A 200 12.60 19.38 3.31
C ALA A 200 12.96 19.31 1.82
N LEU A 201 11.97 19.29 0.94
CA LEU A 201 12.16 19.30 -0.51
C LEU A 201 12.50 20.69 -1.06
N GLY A 202 12.33 21.77 -0.28
CA GLY A 202 12.50 23.15 -0.75
C GLY A 202 11.42 23.61 -1.73
N GLU A 203 10.38 22.80 -1.93
CA GLU A 203 9.36 22.95 -2.97
C GLU A 203 8.03 23.48 -2.40
N GLY A 204 7.93 23.63 -1.07
CA GLY A 204 6.77 24.24 -0.41
C GLY A 204 5.43 23.59 -0.83
N PRO A 205 4.37 24.37 -1.08
CA PRO A 205 3.06 23.84 -1.48
C PRO A 205 3.05 23.14 -2.86
N ALA A 206 4.12 23.27 -3.65
CA ALA A 206 4.14 22.76 -5.02
C ALA A 206 4.14 21.24 -5.07
N ALA A 207 4.71 20.55 -4.07
CA ALA A 207 4.73 19.08 -4.06
C ALA A 207 3.32 18.48 -3.97
N GLY A 208 2.99 17.66 -4.97
CA GLY A 208 1.69 17.00 -5.10
C GLY A 208 1.52 15.95 -4.01
N GLY A 209 0.34 15.92 -3.36
CA GLY A 209 -0.02 14.86 -2.43
C GLY A 209 -0.97 13.87 -3.10
N VAL A 210 -0.66 12.59 -3.01
CA VAL A 210 -1.51 11.48 -3.47
C VAL A 210 -1.76 10.57 -2.27
N ALA A 211 -2.99 10.14 -2.07
CA ALA A 211 -3.35 9.21 -0.99
C ALA A 211 -3.89 7.90 -1.60
N THR A 212 -3.51 6.78 -0.99
CA THR A 212 -3.99 5.43 -1.33
C THR A 212 -4.09 4.58 -0.06
N GLY A 213 -4.39 3.30 -0.19
CA GLY A 213 -4.61 2.40 0.94
C GLY A 213 -6.06 2.43 1.44
N GLY A 214 -6.36 1.58 2.42
CA GLY A 214 -7.71 1.27 2.89
C GLY A 214 -8.27 -0.01 2.31
#